data_AF-A0A351KAB6-F1
#
_entry.id   AF-A0A351KAB6-F1
#
_cell.length_a   1.000
_cell.length_b   1.000
_cell.length_c   1.000
_cell.angle_alpha   90.00
_cell.angle_beta   90.00
_cell.angle_gamma   90.00
#
_symmetry.space_group_name_H-M   'P 1'
#
loop_
_entity.id
_entity.type
_entity.pdbx_description
1 polymer ?
#
loop_
_entity_poly.entity_id
_entity_poly.type
_entity_poly.pdbx_seq_one_letter_code
_entity_poly.pdbx_strand_id
1 'polypeptide(L)'
;ARSDELVHVRLLADLVRMDSDHFRIQSSPFVTADPEAWRRAGRSDVHRDLLDHGDRVLIDQLGVVPDRSIAVLPATAVPATLDLLGQLGAERFIVSADHLEPRPSAASAESTLPARLLADDGTAYPALVADPDLARHLSDPQGAVSAAQYLLADMALLAWSDPTVTRMAVLTAPADLPIDALTLDLVLGVLEKAPFLRVRPLPDLFDAALAADTAAAVTYDLWPDAITSMSRRSTDRSLAEKTVAAYTAILGGPHPDVAALNDLLEVTAAAELDIDTMNAYLTTVYASVSEVMAAFTTPPDQSVRLTGRSADIPFSVHNGLTTDARVVLVLQSDGRLEFPEGAVQAVVLVPGNNRIAIPVQARTSGDARLRVTVRSPDDARLLQLRSAHLIVRTTSLSGVGVLLFVGAIAVLAIWWVRSSRVRSGRPEEST
;
A
#
# COMPACT_ATOMS: atom_id res chain seq x y z
N ALA A 1 -0.86 -27.15 11.53
CA ALA A 1 -1.52 -26.34 10.50
C ALA A 1 -3.06 -26.40 10.59
N ARG A 2 -3.71 -27.58 10.63
CA ARG A 2 -5.20 -27.67 10.70
C ARG A 2 -5.84 -27.44 12.07
N SER A 3 -5.09 -27.42 13.18
CA SER A 3 -5.67 -27.23 14.52
C SER A 3 -6.08 -25.78 14.78
N ASP A 4 -5.29 -24.83 14.28
CA ASP A 4 -5.54 -23.40 14.51
C ASP A 4 -6.76 -22.95 13.71
N GLU A 5 -6.91 -23.42 12.48
CA GLU A 5 -8.05 -23.09 11.61
C GLU A 5 -9.41 -23.42 12.27
N LEU A 6 -9.51 -24.57 12.93
CA LEU A 6 -10.73 -25.00 13.61
C LEU A 6 -11.03 -24.19 14.88
N VAL A 7 -9.98 -23.73 15.58
CA VAL A 7 -10.11 -22.83 16.74
C VAL A 7 -10.53 -21.44 16.29
N HIS A 8 -9.94 -20.90 15.22
CA HIS A 8 -10.30 -19.59 14.66
C HIS A 8 -11.74 -19.58 14.13
N VAL A 9 -12.17 -20.65 13.44
CA VAL A 9 -13.56 -20.78 12.96
C VAL A 9 -14.55 -20.81 14.12
N ARG A 10 -14.21 -21.49 15.23
CA ARG A 10 -15.06 -21.50 16.44
C ARG A 10 -15.10 -20.12 17.09
N LEU A 11 -13.95 -19.48 17.25
CA LEU A 11 -13.86 -18.14 17.81
C LEU A 11 -14.71 -17.15 17.01
N LEU A 12 -14.60 -17.18 15.68
CA LEU A 12 -15.41 -16.32 14.81
C LEU A 12 -16.91 -16.62 14.97
N ALA A 13 -17.29 -17.90 15.00
CA ALA A 13 -18.69 -18.27 15.22
C ALA A 13 -19.23 -17.82 16.58
N ASP A 14 -18.39 -17.82 17.62
CA ASP A 14 -18.75 -17.35 18.95
C ASP A 14 -18.84 -15.81 18.98
N LEU A 15 -17.95 -15.10 18.29
CA LEU A 15 -18.00 -13.63 18.13
C LEU A 15 -19.24 -13.18 17.34
N VAL A 16 -19.61 -13.88 16.28
CA VAL A 16 -20.84 -13.60 15.49
C VAL A 16 -22.10 -13.81 16.32
N ARG A 17 -22.08 -14.74 17.28
CA ARG A 17 -23.20 -14.99 18.21
C ARG A 17 -23.22 -14.03 19.39
N MET A 18 -22.17 -13.23 19.56
CA MET A 18 -22.06 -12.31 20.68
C MET A 18 -23.15 -11.24 20.56
N ASP A 19 -23.80 -10.95 21.68
CA ASP A 19 -24.92 -10.01 21.70
C ASP A 19 -24.44 -8.58 21.49
N SER A 20 -24.85 -7.96 20.37
CA SER A 20 -24.52 -6.58 20.03
C SER A 20 -25.11 -5.56 21.02
N ASP A 21 -26.10 -5.97 21.82
CA ASP A 21 -26.70 -5.10 22.84
C ASP A 21 -25.79 -4.94 24.07
N HIS A 22 -24.87 -5.89 24.29
CA HIS A 22 -23.93 -5.88 25.42
C HIS A 22 -22.49 -5.55 25.04
N PHE A 23 -22.12 -5.74 23.77
CA PHE A 23 -20.76 -5.50 23.29
C PHE A 23 -20.75 -4.53 22.11
N ARG A 24 -19.82 -3.58 22.16
CA ARG A 24 -19.55 -2.65 21.07
C ARG A 24 -18.22 -3.00 20.44
N ILE A 25 -18.22 -3.14 19.12
CA ILE A 25 -17.02 -3.39 18.34
C ILE A 25 -16.45 -2.02 17.95
N GLN A 26 -15.19 -1.77 18.29
CA GLN A 26 -14.48 -0.55 17.92
C GLN A 26 -13.74 -0.74 16.60
N SER A 27 -13.59 0.36 15.86
CA SER A 27 -12.75 0.42 14.68
C SER A 27 -11.29 0.18 15.05
N SER A 28 -10.60 -0.63 14.25
CA SER A 28 -9.18 -0.92 14.45
C SER A 28 -8.50 -1.16 13.11
N PRO A 29 -7.21 -0.83 12.97
CA PRO A 29 -6.48 -1.07 11.74
C PRO A 29 -6.31 -2.59 11.51
N PHE A 30 -6.33 -3.01 10.25
CA PHE A 30 -6.23 -4.42 9.84
C PHE A 30 -5.00 -5.13 10.43
N VAL A 31 -3.89 -4.40 10.55
CA VAL A 31 -2.74 -4.76 11.38
C VAL A 31 -2.46 -3.63 12.35
N THR A 32 -1.80 -3.94 13.46
CA THR A 32 -1.27 -2.99 14.45
C THR A 32 -0.43 -1.89 13.79
N ALA A 33 -1.02 -0.74 13.48
CA ALA A 33 -0.31 0.36 12.81
C ALA A 33 -0.28 1.60 13.69
N ASP A 34 0.91 2.05 14.07
CA ASP A 34 1.09 3.28 14.85
C ASP A 34 0.77 4.52 13.96
N PRO A 35 -0.31 5.27 14.26
CA PRO A 35 -0.72 6.43 13.46
C PRO A 35 0.35 7.53 13.41
N GLU A 36 1.05 7.79 14.51
CA GLU A 36 2.07 8.84 14.60
C GLU A 36 3.33 8.45 13.84
N ALA A 37 3.74 7.19 13.92
CA ALA A 37 4.89 6.67 13.20
C ALA A 37 4.70 6.78 11.67
N TRP A 38 3.51 6.43 11.17
CA TRP A 38 3.15 6.56 9.75
C TRP A 38 2.98 8.02 9.31
N ARG A 39 2.43 8.88 10.19
CA ARG A 39 2.35 10.33 9.95
C ARG A 39 3.74 10.95 9.80
N ARG A 40 4.68 10.65 10.70
CA ARG A 40 6.07 11.14 10.62
C ARG A 40 6.82 10.62 9.39
N ALA A 41 6.45 9.45 8.89
CA ALA A 41 6.97 8.91 7.63
C ALA A 41 6.35 9.56 6.37
N GLY A 42 5.43 10.51 6.52
CA GLY A 42 4.73 11.18 5.43
C GLY A 42 3.72 10.28 4.71
N ARG A 43 3.27 9.20 5.37
CA ARG A 43 2.40 8.17 4.81
C ARG A 43 1.19 7.88 5.71
N SER A 44 0.45 8.92 6.09
CA SER A 44 -0.80 8.78 6.85
C SER A 44 -1.91 8.08 6.06
N ASP A 45 -1.79 8.03 4.73
CA ASP A 45 -2.61 7.19 3.85
C ASP A 45 -2.53 5.71 4.23
N VAL A 46 -1.34 5.21 4.60
CA VAL A 46 -1.18 3.80 4.99
C VAL A 46 -2.00 3.47 6.22
N HIS A 47 -1.97 4.32 7.26
CA HIS A 47 -2.79 4.10 8.46
C HIS A 47 -4.29 4.19 8.15
N ARG A 48 -4.71 5.13 7.30
CA ARG A 48 -6.10 5.25 6.84
C ARG A 48 -6.56 3.98 6.12
N ASP A 49 -5.80 3.52 5.14
CA ASP A 49 -6.15 2.36 4.32
C ASP A 49 -6.27 1.10 5.18
N LEU A 50 -5.39 0.94 6.16
CA LEU A 50 -5.44 -0.15 7.14
C LEU A 50 -6.67 -0.06 8.05
N LEU A 51 -7.06 1.14 8.48
CA LEU A 51 -8.28 1.37 9.27
C LEU A 51 -9.53 1.05 8.45
N ASP A 52 -9.59 1.51 7.22
CA ASP A 52 -10.69 1.23 6.30
C ASP A 52 -10.76 -0.26 5.91
N HIS A 53 -9.62 -0.96 5.82
CA HIS A 53 -9.62 -2.40 5.61
C HIS A 53 -10.06 -3.15 6.87
N GLY A 54 -9.57 -2.78 8.05
CA GLY A 54 -9.97 -3.40 9.31
C GLY A 54 -11.49 -3.30 9.53
N ASP A 55 -12.08 -2.14 9.23
CA ASP A 55 -13.53 -1.95 9.32
C ASP A 55 -14.30 -2.81 8.31
N ARG A 56 -13.81 -2.93 7.08
CA ARG A 56 -14.41 -3.83 6.08
C ARG A 56 -14.37 -5.29 6.53
N VAL A 57 -13.25 -5.74 7.10
CA VAL A 57 -13.12 -7.11 7.63
C VAL A 57 -14.09 -7.33 8.78
N LEU A 58 -14.23 -6.38 9.72
CA LEU A 58 -15.19 -6.49 10.83
C LEU A 58 -16.63 -6.55 10.31
N ILE A 59 -16.99 -5.73 9.32
CA ILE A 59 -18.31 -5.75 8.69
C ILE A 59 -18.56 -7.07 7.98
N ASP A 60 -17.62 -7.54 7.17
CA ASP A 60 -17.77 -8.74 6.35
C ASP A 60 -17.83 -10.01 7.21
N GLN A 61 -17.07 -10.07 8.30
CA GLN A 61 -16.96 -11.26 9.15
C GLN A 61 -17.99 -11.28 10.29
N LEU A 62 -18.30 -10.13 10.89
CA LEU A 62 -19.19 -10.04 12.05
C LEU A 62 -20.57 -9.48 11.72
N GLY A 63 -20.75 -8.84 10.56
CA GLY A 63 -22.01 -8.20 10.19
C GLY A 63 -22.32 -6.94 11.00
N VAL A 64 -21.33 -6.39 11.73
CA VAL A 64 -21.49 -5.22 12.60
C VAL A 64 -20.63 -4.08 12.08
N VAL A 65 -21.21 -2.88 12.06
CA VAL A 65 -20.46 -1.65 11.76
C VAL A 65 -19.66 -1.25 13.00
N PRO A 66 -18.32 -1.22 12.93
CA PRO A 66 -17.50 -0.81 14.06
C PRO A 66 -17.67 0.68 14.38
N ASP A 67 -17.57 1.02 15.67
CA ASP A 67 -17.60 2.39 16.13
C ASP A 67 -16.21 3.03 15.96
N ARG A 68 -16.13 4.04 15.09
CA ARG A 68 -14.91 4.83 14.84
C ARG A 68 -14.87 6.13 15.64
N SER A 69 -15.96 6.51 16.32
CA SER A 69 -16.06 7.79 17.04
C SER A 69 -15.20 7.85 18.31
N ILE A 70 -14.81 6.70 18.85
CA ILE A 70 -13.98 6.58 20.04
C ILE A 70 -12.68 5.89 19.67
N ALA A 71 -11.54 6.56 19.86
CA ALA A 71 -10.22 6.00 19.62
C ALA A 71 -9.43 5.84 20.92
N VAL A 72 -8.79 4.67 21.09
CA VAL A 72 -7.79 4.46 22.15
C VAL A 72 -6.45 4.97 21.63
N LEU A 73 -5.87 5.95 22.32
CA LEU A 73 -4.62 6.55 21.91
C LEU A 73 -3.44 5.61 22.19
N PRO A 74 -2.53 5.44 21.21
CA PRO A 74 -1.28 4.73 21.45
C PRO A 74 -0.38 5.55 22.38
N ALA A 75 0.57 4.87 23.03
CA ALA A 75 1.57 5.49 23.89
C ALA A 75 2.42 6.59 23.21
N THR A 76 2.49 6.55 21.88
CA THR A 76 3.25 7.47 21.04
C THR A 76 2.46 8.71 20.61
N ALA A 77 1.19 8.84 21.02
CA ALA A 77 0.30 9.90 20.56
C ALA A 77 0.79 11.30 20.94
N VAL A 78 0.73 12.21 19.98
CA VAL A 78 0.99 13.65 20.14
C VAL A 78 -0.24 14.44 19.67
N PRO A 79 -0.31 15.77 19.88
CA PRO A 79 -1.46 16.56 19.44
C PRO A 79 -1.77 16.41 17.94
N ALA A 80 -0.75 16.35 17.08
CA ALA A 80 -0.93 16.03 15.65
C ALA A 80 -1.54 14.64 15.36
N THR A 81 -1.40 13.68 16.28
CA THR A 81 -2.05 12.37 16.18
C THR A 81 -3.56 12.50 16.41
N LEU A 82 -3.99 13.37 17.31
CA LEU A 82 -5.41 13.67 17.54
C LEU A 82 -6.05 14.23 16.27
N ASP A 83 -5.37 15.16 15.59
CA ASP A 83 -5.85 15.73 14.33
C ASP A 83 -5.99 14.69 13.23
N LEU A 84 -5.01 13.79 13.12
CA LEU A 84 -5.05 12.69 12.17
C LEU A 84 -6.25 11.78 12.45
N LEU A 85 -6.41 11.30 13.69
CA LEU A 85 -7.53 10.42 14.06
C LEU A 85 -8.88 11.13 13.95
N GLY A 86 -8.94 12.43 14.25
CA GLY A 86 -10.10 13.28 14.04
C GLY A 86 -10.56 13.33 12.58
N GLN A 87 -9.62 13.51 11.66
CA GLN A 87 -9.90 13.44 10.22
C GLN A 87 -10.35 12.05 9.75
N LEU A 88 -10.01 10.99 10.50
CA LEU A 88 -10.42 9.62 10.22
C LEU A 88 -11.78 9.27 10.83
N GLY A 89 -12.34 10.13 11.70
CA GLY A 89 -13.68 9.97 12.28
C GLY A 89 -13.71 9.82 13.81
N ALA A 90 -12.56 9.90 14.49
CA ALA A 90 -12.52 9.87 15.95
C ALA A 90 -12.96 11.23 16.53
N GLU A 91 -13.93 11.23 17.44
CA GLU A 91 -14.42 12.44 18.10
C GLU A 91 -14.05 12.48 19.58
N ARG A 92 -13.72 11.32 20.16
CA ARG A 92 -13.53 11.07 21.57
C ARG A 92 -12.33 10.15 21.78
N PHE A 93 -11.55 10.39 22.83
CA PHE A 93 -10.30 9.67 23.05
C PHE A 93 -10.22 8.97 24.40
N ILE A 94 -9.61 7.79 24.43
CA ILE A 94 -9.20 7.12 25.67
C ILE A 94 -7.68 7.18 25.71
N VAL A 95 -7.12 7.65 26.82
CA VAL A 95 -5.67 7.85 26.99
C VAL A 95 -5.22 7.26 28.31
N SER A 96 -4.06 6.63 28.33
CA SER A 96 -3.47 6.14 29.60
C SER A 96 -3.00 7.32 30.44
N ALA A 97 -3.22 7.26 31.75
CA ALA A 97 -2.70 8.23 32.71
C ALA A 97 -1.16 8.39 32.61
N ASP A 98 -0.45 7.34 32.20
CA ASP A 98 1.02 7.33 32.07
C ASP A 98 1.53 8.23 30.94
N HIS A 99 0.67 8.61 29.99
CA HIS A 99 1.01 9.42 28.82
C HIS A 99 0.40 10.82 28.87
N LEU A 100 0.20 11.35 30.09
CA LEU A 100 -0.33 12.69 30.32
C LEU A 100 0.62 13.54 31.18
N GLU A 101 0.64 14.84 30.91
CA GLU A 101 1.30 15.86 31.72
C GLU A 101 0.29 16.94 32.19
N PRO A 102 0.20 17.22 33.51
CA PRO A 102 0.82 16.48 34.60
C PRO A 102 0.22 15.08 34.73
N ARG A 103 1.03 14.09 35.12
CA ARG A 103 0.55 12.71 35.33
C ARG A 103 -0.51 12.69 36.45
N PRO A 104 -1.75 12.27 36.17
CA PRO A 104 -2.76 12.05 37.20
C PRO A 104 -2.24 10.99 38.18
N SER A 105 -2.31 11.26 39.48
CA SER A 105 -1.88 10.25 40.45
C SER A 105 -2.97 9.18 40.60
N ALA A 106 -2.61 7.89 40.67
CA ALA A 106 -3.57 6.80 40.94
C ALA A 106 -4.32 6.98 42.29
N ALA A 107 -3.73 7.75 43.21
CA ALA A 107 -4.34 8.13 44.48
C ALA A 107 -5.24 9.38 44.42
N SER A 108 -5.18 10.17 43.33
CA SER A 108 -6.04 11.34 43.14
C SER A 108 -7.26 10.97 42.33
N ALA A 109 -8.43 11.47 42.77
CA ALA A 109 -9.68 11.36 42.02
C ALA A 109 -9.63 12.01 40.62
N GLU A 110 -8.51 12.58 40.20
CA GLU A 110 -8.35 13.34 38.97
C GLU A 110 -8.41 12.46 37.71
N SER A 111 -7.87 11.23 37.75
CA SER A 111 -8.02 10.26 36.64
C SER A 111 -9.47 9.82 36.44
N THR A 112 -10.33 10.05 37.44
CA THR A 112 -11.75 9.69 37.40
C THR A 112 -12.67 10.83 36.95
N LEU A 113 -12.09 12.00 36.67
CA LEU A 113 -12.80 13.17 36.15
C LEU A 113 -12.80 13.16 34.61
N PRO A 114 -13.76 13.87 33.98
CA PRO A 114 -13.69 14.14 32.54
C PRO A 114 -12.36 14.83 32.18
N ALA A 115 -11.75 14.43 31.07
CA ALA A 115 -10.52 15.04 30.58
C ALA A 115 -10.72 15.73 29.21
N ARG A 116 -9.82 16.66 28.90
CA ARG A 116 -9.68 17.27 27.57
C ARG A 116 -8.24 17.18 27.10
N LEU A 117 -8.06 16.80 25.84
CA LEU A 117 -6.77 16.77 25.17
C LEU A 117 -6.70 17.87 24.13
N LEU A 118 -5.60 18.60 24.10
CA LEU A 118 -5.38 19.67 23.14
C LEU A 118 -4.68 19.13 21.87
N ALA A 119 -5.25 19.46 20.72
CA ALA A 119 -4.64 19.27 19.42
C ALA A 119 -3.66 20.42 19.07
N ASP A 120 -2.90 20.27 17.98
CA ASP A 120 -1.89 21.26 17.56
C ASP A 120 -2.54 22.61 17.19
N ASP A 121 -3.78 22.59 16.70
CA ASP A 121 -4.55 23.78 16.34
C ASP A 121 -5.27 24.43 17.54
N GLY A 122 -5.12 23.87 18.74
CA GLY A 122 -5.77 24.31 19.97
C GLY A 122 -7.19 23.76 20.16
N THR A 123 -7.69 22.90 19.27
CA THR A 123 -8.96 22.19 19.43
C THR A 123 -8.86 21.26 20.64
N ALA A 124 -9.85 21.33 21.53
CA ALA A 124 -9.94 20.47 22.70
C ALA A 124 -10.87 19.28 22.42
N TYR A 125 -10.33 18.06 22.44
CA TYR A 125 -11.11 16.84 22.29
C TYR A 125 -11.48 16.25 23.65
N PRO A 126 -12.72 15.73 23.80
CA PRO A 126 -13.12 15.03 25.01
C PRO A 126 -12.33 13.73 25.17
N ALA A 127 -11.86 13.49 26.39
CA ALA A 127 -11.11 12.30 26.72
C ALA A 127 -11.54 11.66 28.04
N LEU A 128 -11.34 10.35 28.13
CA LEU A 128 -11.37 9.60 29.37
C LEU A 128 -9.97 9.06 29.66
N VAL A 129 -9.57 9.16 30.92
CA VAL A 129 -8.26 8.68 31.37
C VAL A 129 -8.41 7.24 31.86
N ALA A 130 -7.67 6.32 31.26
CA ALA A 130 -7.53 4.95 31.71
C ALA A 130 -6.38 4.87 32.72
N ASP A 131 -6.65 4.29 33.90
CA ASP A 131 -5.64 4.08 34.91
C ASP A 131 -4.98 2.70 34.71
N PRO A 132 -3.69 2.65 34.32
CA PRO A 132 -2.99 1.39 34.11
C PRO A 132 -2.81 0.61 35.41
N ASP A 133 -2.86 1.24 36.59
CA ASP A 133 -2.77 0.55 37.88
C ASP A 133 -3.96 -0.38 38.08
N LEU A 134 -5.16 0.03 37.65
CA LEU A 134 -6.37 -0.80 37.69
C LEU A 134 -6.25 -2.00 36.74
N ALA A 135 -5.67 -1.80 35.55
CA ALA A 135 -5.48 -2.87 34.57
C ALA A 135 -4.48 -3.94 35.04
N ARG A 136 -3.46 -3.57 35.83
CA ARG A 136 -2.46 -4.53 36.34
C ARG A 136 -3.08 -5.63 37.20
N HIS A 137 -4.16 -5.32 37.92
CA HIS A 137 -4.88 -6.32 38.74
C HIS A 137 -5.42 -7.49 37.92
N LEU A 138 -5.71 -7.28 36.63
CA LEU A 138 -6.19 -8.36 35.73
C LEU A 138 -5.17 -9.48 35.50
N SER A 139 -3.91 -9.27 35.88
CA SER A 139 -2.81 -10.21 35.70
C SER A 139 -2.12 -10.58 37.03
N ASP A 140 -2.84 -10.47 38.15
CA ASP A 140 -2.26 -10.69 39.48
C ASP A 140 -1.62 -12.10 39.60
N PRO A 141 -0.30 -12.19 39.90
CA PRO A 141 0.39 -13.46 40.05
C PRO A 141 -0.15 -14.34 41.19
N GLN A 142 -0.93 -13.77 42.12
CA GLN A 142 -1.60 -14.52 43.18
C GLN A 142 -2.87 -15.25 42.70
N GLY A 143 -3.32 -14.98 41.47
CA GLY A 143 -4.41 -15.68 40.79
C GLY A 143 -5.74 -14.92 40.73
N ALA A 144 -6.70 -15.52 40.03
CA ALA A 144 -7.96 -14.91 39.60
C ALA A 144 -8.81 -14.28 40.72
N VAL A 145 -8.84 -14.90 41.90
CA VAL A 145 -9.61 -14.36 43.05
C VAL A 145 -8.96 -13.10 43.60
N SER A 146 -7.63 -13.09 43.68
CA SER A 146 -6.85 -11.94 44.15
C SER A 146 -7.01 -10.76 43.20
N ALA A 147 -6.87 -11.03 41.89
CA ALA A 147 -7.13 -10.07 40.81
C ALA A 147 -8.49 -9.36 40.97
N ALA A 148 -9.56 -10.13 41.12
CA ALA A 148 -10.92 -9.58 41.29
C ALA A 148 -11.08 -8.80 42.60
N GLN A 149 -10.47 -9.26 43.70
CA GLN A 149 -10.56 -8.60 45.00
C GLN A 149 -9.82 -7.26 45.02
N TYR A 150 -8.59 -7.19 44.51
CA TYR A 150 -7.82 -5.95 44.46
C TYR A 150 -8.44 -4.92 43.53
N LEU A 151 -8.91 -5.34 42.35
CA LEU A 151 -9.62 -4.45 41.44
C LEU A 151 -10.90 -3.88 42.09
N LEU A 152 -11.70 -4.72 42.76
CA LEU A 152 -12.90 -4.26 43.45
C LEU A 152 -12.57 -3.30 44.60
N ALA A 153 -11.51 -3.58 45.35
CA ALA A 153 -11.07 -2.74 46.47
C ALA A 153 -10.64 -1.36 45.99
N ASP A 154 -9.85 -1.27 44.92
CA ASP A 154 -9.43 0.02 44.35
C ASP A 154 -10.61 0.78 43.75
N MET A 155 -11.53 0.10 43.05
CA MET A 155 -12.77 0.72 42.58
C MET A 155 -13.65 1.24 43.72
N ALA A 156 -13.72 0.52 44.85
CA ALA A 156 -14.44 0.96 46.04
C ALA A 156 -13.78 2.19 46.67
N LEU A 157 -12.45 2.23 46.73
CA LEU A 157 -11.69 3.37 47.22
C LEU A 157 -11.98 4.62 46.37
N LEU A 158 -11.97 4.49 45.05
CA LEU A 158 -12.32 5.56 44.12
C LEU A 158 -13.76 6.03 44.36
N ALA A 159 -14.73 5.11 44.39
CA ALA A 159 -16.15 5.42 44.57
C ALA A 159 -16.45 6.12 45.91
N TRP A 160 -15.75 5.76 46.99
CA TRP A 160 -16.00 6.29 48.33
C TRP A 160 -15.15 7.51 48.72
N SER A 161 -14.18 7.89 47.89
CA SER A 161 -13.30 9.03 48.16
C SER A 161 -14.04 10.38 48.26
N ASP A 162 -15.09 10.60 47.44
CA ASP A 162 -16.04 11.72 47.59
C ASP A 162 -17.43 11.36 47.01
N PRO A 163 -18.45 11.09 47.84
CA PRO A 163 -19.76 10.65 47.36
C PRO A 163 -20.54 11.73 46.60
N THR A 164 -20.09 12.98 46.60
CA THR A 164 -20.76 14.09 45.91
C THR A 164 -20.33 14.23 44.45
N VAL A 165 -19.19 13.64 44.08
CA VAL A 165 -18.63 13.70 42.73
C VAL A 165 -18.89 12.40 42.00
N THR A 166 -19.56 12.47 40.84
CA THR A 166 -19.70 11.32 39.96
C THR A 166 -18.35 11.01 39.32
N ARG A 167 -17.80 9.84 39.62
CA ARG A 167 -16.53 9.36 39.10
C ARG A 167 -16.72 8.36 37.98
N MET A 168 -15.78 8.37 37.06
CA MET A 168 -15.73 7.43 35.95
C MET A 168 -14.42 6.66 36.04
N ALA A 169 -14.46 5.38 35.68
CA ALA A 169 -13.25 4.57 35.57
C ALA A 169 -13.32 3.86 34.22
N VAL A 170 -12.20 3.90 33.50
CA VAL A 170 -12.02 3.16 32.25
C VAL A 170 -10.92 2.15 32.48
N LEU A 171 -11.23 0.89 32.17
CA LEU A 171 -10.30 -0.22 32.23
C LEU A 171 -9.92 -0.58 30.80
N THR A 172 -8.63 -0.49 30.48
CA THR A 172 -8.08 -0.96 29.20
C THR A 172 -7.18 -2.15 29.45
N ALA A 173 -7.31 -3.19 28.62
CA ALA A 173 -6.40 -4.33 28.63
C ALA A 173 -5.43 -4.17 27.45
N PRO A 174 -4.12 -3.99 27.69
CA PRO A 174 -3.16 -3.95 26.60
C PRO A 174 -3.09 -5.32 25.91
N ALA A 175 -2.78 -5.33 24.62
CA ALA A 175 -2.90 -6.51 23.76
C ALA A 175 -2.00 -7.69 24.18
N ASP A 176 -0.93 -7.41 24.92
CA ASP A 176 0.03 -8.38 25.43
C ASP A 176 -0.31 -8.89 26.84
N LEU A 177 -1.35 -8.37 27.49
CA LEU A 177 -1.73 -8.79 28.84
C LEU A 177 -2.41 -10.17 28.81
N PRO A 178 -1.79 -11.23 29.36
CA PRO A 178 -2.42 -12.53 29.39
C PRO A 178 -3.51 -12.55 30.46
N ILE A 179 -4.77 -12.50 30.05
CA ILE A 179 -5.92 -12.66 30.94
C ILE A 179 -6.52 -14.04 30.69
N ASP A 180 -6.49 -14.90 31.70
CA ASP A 180 -7.15 -16.21 31.60
C ASP A 180 -8.68 -16.08 31.75
N ALA A 181 -9.41 -17.03 31.18
CA ALA A 181 -10.87 -16.99 31.15
C ALA A 181 -11.52 -16.97 32.54
N LEU A 182 -10.90 -17.61 33.56
CA LEU A 182 -11.43 -17.61 34.91
C LEU A 182 -11.26 -16.24 35.57
N THR A 183 -10.10 -15.58 35.38
CA THR A 183 -9.88 -14.21 35.85
C THR A 183 -10.86 -13.24 35.22
N LEU A 184 -11.08 -13.32 33.90
CA LEU A 184 -12.02 -12.46 33.22
C LEU A 184 -13.47 -12.66 33.71
N ASP A 185 -13.91 -13.91 33.85
CA ASP A 185 -15.26 -14.25 34.35
C ASP A 185 -15.49 -13.73 35.78
N LEU A 186 -14.52 -13.95 36.68
CA LEU A 186 -14.60 -13.45 38.06
C LEU A 186 -14.62 -11.92 38.13
N VAL A 187 -13.74 -11.25 37.38
CA VAL A 187 -13.69 -9.79 37.34
C VAL A 187 -15.00 -9.21 36.82
N LEU A 188 -15.48 -9.67 35.66
CA LEU A 188 -16.73 -9.18 35.08
C LEU A 188 -17.92 -9.45 36.00
N GLY A 189 -17.99 -10.64 36.60
CA GLY A 189 -19.06 -11.00 37.53
C GLY A 189 -19.05 -10.19 38.82
N VAL A 190 -17.87 -9.78 39.31
CA VAL A 190 -17.73 -8.91 40.49
C VAL A 190 -18.10 -7.46 40.15
N LEU A 191 -17.67 -6.94 38.99
CA LEU A 191 -18.00 -5.58 38.55
C LEU A 191 -19.50 -5.40 38.29
N GLU A 192 -20.17 -6.41 37.74
CA GLU A 192 -21.61 -6.39 37.48
C GLU A 192 -22.44 -6.37 38.78
N LYS A 193 -22.00 -7.11 39.81
CA LYS A 193 -22.74 -7.27 41.07
C LYS A 193 -22.42 -6.21 42.12
N ALA A 194 -21.36 -5.42 41.92
CA ALA A 194 -20.94 -4.39 42.87
C ALA A 194 -21.99 -3.27 42.96
N PRO A 195 -22.65 -3.06 44.12
CA PRO A 195 -23.79 -2.13 44.23
C PRO A 195 -23.39 -0.65 44.13
N PHE A 196 -22.10 -0.35 44.26
CA PHE A 196 -21.54 0.99 44.16
C PHE A 196 -20.99 1.30 42.76
N LEU A 197 -21.04 0.34 41.82
CA LEU A 197 -20.60 0.51 40.45
C LEU A 197 -21.79 0.50 39.50
N ARG A 198 -21.64 1.23 38.39
CA ARG A 198 -22.59 1.20 37.28
C ARG A 198 -21.83 1.07 35.97
N VAL A 199 -21.78 -0.15 35.45
CA VAL A 199 -21.20 -0.43 34.13
C VAL A 199 -22.08 0.21 33.05
N ARG A 200 -21.47 0.95 32.13
CA ARG A 200 -22.14 1.58 30.98
C ARG A 200 -21.30 1.42 29.71
N PRO A 201 -21.93 1.38 28.53
CA PRO A 201 -21.22 1.51 27.26
C PRO A 201 -20.36 2.79 27.23
N LEU A 202 -19.22 2.74 26.51
CA LEU A 202 -18.32 3.89 26.41
C LEU A 202 -19.00 5.17 25.87
N PRO A 203 -19.86 5.14 24.82
CA PRO A 203 -20.56 6.35 24.36
C PRO A 203 -21.38 7.02 25.46
N ASP A 204 -22.16 6.24 26.23
CA ASP A 204 -22.97 6.74 27.34
C ASP A 204 -22.09 7.29 28.48
N LEU A 205 -20.89 6.72 28.66
CA LEU A 205 -19.91 7.21 29.63
C LEU A 205 -19.33 8.56 29.20
N PHE A 206 -19.00 8.73 27.92
CA PHE A 206 -18.59 10.03 27.37
C PHE A 206 -19.70 11.07 27.43
N ASP A 207 -20.94 10.71 27.11
CA ASP A 207 -22.07 11.63 27.18
C ASP A 207 -22.33 12.06 28.64
N ALA A 208 -22.16 11.15 29.61
CA ALA A 208 -22.19 11.48 31.02
C ALA A 208 -21.02 12.38 31.46
N ALA A 209 -19.82 12.15 30.92
CA ALA A 209 -18.64 12.98 31.16
C ALA A 209 -18.84 14.42 30.67
N LEU A 210 -19.46 14.57 29.49
CA LEU A 210 -19.78 15.86 28.88
C LEU A 210 -20.92 16.59 29.61
N ALA A 211 -21.89 15.85 30.16
CA ALA A 211 -22.99 16.39 30.94
C ALA A 211 -22.57 16.77 32.38
N ALA A 212 -21.54 16.11 32.91
CA ALA A 212 -20.87 16.59 34.12
C ALA A 212 -20.25 17.97 33.84
N ASP A 213 -20.24 18.85 34.83
CA ASP A 213 -19.85 20.26 34.67
C ASP A 213 -18.57 20.40 33.82
N THR A 214 -18.70 21.02 32.65
CA THR A 214 -17.58 21.28 31.74
C THR A 214 -16.44 22.09 32.37
N ALA A 215 -16.70 22.80 33.47
CA ALA A 215 -15.67 23.48 34.27
C ALA A 215 -14.84 22.52 35.14
N ALA A 216 -15.34 21.30 35.40
CA ALA A 216 -14.64 20.24 36.12
C ALA A 216 -13.73 19.39 35.20
N ALA A 217 -13.81 19.57 33.88
CA ALA A 217 -12.96 18.84 32.95
C ALA A 217 -11.52 19.32 33.04
N VAL A 218 -10.59 18.40 33.31
CA VAL A 218 -9.16 18.72 33.42
C VAL A 218 -8.52 18.66 32.03
N THR A 219 -7.82 19.73 31.66
CA THR A 219 -7.04 19.75 30.42
C THR A 219 -5.65 19.17 30.67
N TYR A 220 -5.25 18.22 29.83
CA TYR A 220 -3.93 17.59 29.89
C TYR A 220 -3.16 17.79 28.59
N ASP A 221 -1.84 17.87 28.71
CA ASP A 221 -0.90 17.75 27.61
C ASP A 221 -0.50 16.27 27.43
N LEU A 222 -0.19 15.88 26.19
CA LEU A 222 0.24 14.51 25.87
C LEU A 222 1.73 14.32 26.17
N TRP A 223 2.07 13.22 26.85
CA TRP A 223 3.43 12.80 27.16
C TRP A 223 3.77 11.48 26.42
N PRO A 224 4.29 11.56 25.18
CA PRO A 224 4.46 10.39 24.33
C PRO A 224 5.71 9.58 24.66
N ASP A 225 5.61 8.27 24.45
CA ASP A 225 6.75 7.37 24.37
C ASP A 225 7.57 7.59 23.08
N ALA A 226 8.79 7.06 23.06
CA ALA A 226 9.65 7.12 21.89
C ALA A 226 9.04 6.34 20.72
N ILE A 227 8.90 7.02 19.57
CA ILE A 227 8.35 6.44 18.34
C ILE A 227 9.44 5.69 17.57
N THR A 228 9.12 4.47 17.15
CA THR A 228 9.93 3.74 16.17
C THR A 228 9.70 4.31 14.77
N SER A 229 10.77 4.78 14.12
CA SER A 229 10.67 5.39 12.78
C SER A 229 10.26 4.38 11.72
N MET A 230 9.23 4.73 10.94
CA MET A 230 8.77 3.96 9.78
C MET A 230 9.36 4.45 8.44
N SER A 231 10.31 5.38 8.42
CA SER A 231 10.77 6.00 7.16
C SER A 231 11.38 5.02 6.16
N ARG A 232 12.21 4.08 6.62
CA ARG A 232 12.77 3.03 5.76
C ARG A 232 11.67 2.10 5.25
N ARG A 233 10.84 1.58 6.17
CA ARG A 233 9.70 0.72 5.86
C ARG A 233 8.74 1.36 4.85
N SER A 234 8.43 2.65 5.04
CA SER A 234 7.63 3.46 4.12
C SER A 234 8.24 3.49 2.72
N THR A 235 9.56 3.67 2.60
CA THR A 235 10.26 3.68 1.31
C THR A 235 10.19 2.31 0.62
N ASP A 236 10.50 1.24 1.36
CA ASP A 236 10.51 -0.14 0.82
C ASP A 236 9.10 -0.57 0.41
N ARG A 237 8.10 -0.25 1.24
CA ARG A 237 6.68 -0.46 0.94
C ARG A 237 6.26 0.33 -0.30
N SER A 238 6.64 1.61 -0.41
CA SER A 238 6.30 2.44 -1.58
C SER A 238 6.82 1.86 -2.89
N LEU A 239 7.98 1.21 -2.87
CA LEU A 239 8.52 0.51 -4.03
C LEU A 239 7.72 -0.76 -4.35
N ALA A 240 7.36 -1.52 -3.32
CA ALA A 240 6.57 -2.74 -3.49
C ALA A 240 5.13 -2.43 -3.95
N GLU A 241 4.49 -1.39 -3.42
CA GLU A 241 3.18 -0.89 -3.87
C GLU A 241 3.20 -0.53 -5.36
N LYS A 242 4.23 0.19 -5.81
CA LYS A 242 4.40 0.50 -7.24
C LYS A 242 4.58 -0.74 -8.10
N THR A 243 5.29 -1.74 -7.58
CA THR A 243 5.52 -3.03 -8.23
C THR A 243 4.21 -3.79 -8.38
N VAL A 244 3.41 -3.87 -7.31
CA VAL A 244 2.09 -4.52 -7.32
C VAL A 244 1.12 -3.75 -8.22
N ALA A 245 1.10 -2.42 -8.17
CA ALA A 245 0.26 -1.61 -9.06
C ALA A 245 0.58 -1.82 -10.54
N ALA A 246 1.87 -1.90 -10.90
CA ALA A 246 2.30 -2.23 -12.25
C ALA A 246 1.85 -3.65 -12.66
N TYR A 247 1.87 -4.60 -11.72
CA TYR A 247 1.35 -5.95 -11.94
C TYR A 247 -0.18 -5.95 -12.16
N THR A 248 -0.95 -5.25 -11.32
CA THR A 248 -2.40 -5.06 -11.49
C THR A 248 -2.74 -4.46 -12.86
N ALA A 249 -1.93 -3.49 -13.31
CA ALA A 249 -2.13 -2.86 -14.61
C ALA A 249 -1.90 -3.84 -15.77
N ILE A 250 -0.94 -4.77 -15.64
CA ILE A 250 -0.74 -5.87 -16.61
C ILE A 250 -1.98 -6.77 -16.66
N LEU A 251 -2.56 -7.14 -15.51
CA LEU A 251 -3.76 -7.99 -15.48
C LEU A 251 -5.04 -7.27 -15.93
N GLY A 252 -4.99 -5.95 -16.08
CA GLY A 252 -6.09 -5.15 -16.61
C GLY A 252 -7.24 -4.88 -15.63
N GLY A 253 -7.03 -5.11 -14.34
CA GLY A 253 -8.02 -4.87 -13.28
C GLY A 253 -7.74 -5.64 -11.98
N PRO A 254 -8.69 -5.61 -11.02
CA PRO A 254 -8.60 -6.38 -9.78
C PRO A 254 -8.48 -7.89 -10.07
N HIS A 255 -7.55 -8.56 -9.39
CA HIS A 255 -7.31 -10.00 -9.53
C HIS A 255 -7.04 -10.63 -8.16
N PRO A 256 -7.51 -11.87 -7.88
CA PRO A 256 -7.26 -12.55 -6.60
C PRO A 256 -5.79 -12.60 -6.21
N ASP A 257 -4.90 -12.91 -7.16
CA ASP A 257 -3.45 -12.95 -6.91
C ASP A 257 -2.88 -11.59 -6.47
N VAL A 258 -3.43 -10.49 -7.00
CA VAL A 258 -3.04 -9.13 -6.60
C VAL A 258 -3.56 -8.81 -5.21
N ALA A 259 -4.78 -9.24 -4.89
CA ALA A 259 -5.36 -9.03 -3.56
C ALA A 259 -4.49 -9.70 -2.48
N ALA A 260 -4.06 -10.95 -2.70
CA ALA A 260 -3.16 -11.64 -1.79
C ALA A 260 -1.81 -10.92 -1.60
N LEU A 261 -1.27 -10.29 -2.66
CA LEU A 261 -0.05 -9.48 -2.55
C LEU A 261 -0.28 -8.18 -1.77
N ASN A 262 -1.46 -7.56 -1.92
CA ASN A 262 -1.82 -6.37 -1.14
C ASN A 262 -1.96 -6.72 0.35
N ASP A 263 -2.59 -7.85 0.69
CA ASP A 263 -2.70 -8.31 2.08
C ASP A 263 -1.31 -8.51 2.70
N LEU A 264 -0.40 -9.17 1.98
CA LEU A 264 1.00 -9.34 2.42
C LEU A 264 1.71 -7.99 2.57
N LEU A 265 1.46 -7.03 1.67
CA LEU A 265 1.99 -5.68 1.83
C LEU A 265 1.44 -5.06 3.09
N GLU A 266 0.14 -5.04 3.32
CA GLU A 266 -0.47 -4.49 4.55
C GLU A 266 0.12 -5.06 5.83
N VAL A 267 0.38 -6.37 5.89
CA VAL A 267 1.07 -6.98 7.03
C VAL A 267 2.42 -6.31 7.33
N THR A 268 3.18 -5.88 6.30
CA THR A 268 4.46 -5.18 6.51
C THR A 268 4.34 -3.88 7.31
N ALA A 269 3.12 -3.34 7.47
CA ALA A 269 2.88 -2.13 8.22
C ALA A 269 2.77 -2.32 9.74
N ALA A 270 2.68 -3.57 10.22
CA ALA A 270 2.52 -3.90 11.62
C ALA A 270 3.68 -3.37 12.50
N ALA A 271 3.35 -2.78 13.63
CA ALA A 271 4.27 -2.05 14.49
C ALA A 271 5.28 -2.97 15.19
N GLU A 272 4.86 -4.18 15.55
CA GLU A 272 5.66 -5.20 16.23
C GLU A 272 6.61 -5.97 15.30
N LEU A 273 6.43 -5.87 13.97
CA LEU A 273 7.30 -6.57 13.04
C LEU A 273 8.72 -6.03 13.12
N ASP A 274 9.68 -6.92 13.36
CA ASP A 274 11.09 -6.61 13.20
C ASP A 274 11.48 -6.48 11.71
N ILE A 275 12.69 -5.98 11.47
CA ILE A 275 13.18 -5.70 10.11
C ILE A 275 13.34 -6.99 9.30
N ASP A 276 13.78 -8.09 9.92
CA ASP A 276 14.05 -9.33 9.21
C ASP A 276 12.76 -10.01 8.75
N THR A 277 11.75 -10.05 9.61
CA THR A 277 10.42 -10.59 9.31
C THR A 277 9.72 -9.74 8.25
N MET A 278 9.81 -8.41 8.36
CA MET A 278 9.31 -7.49 7.32
C MET A 278 9.97 -7.75 5.95
N ASN A 279 11.29 -7.94 5.91
CA ASN A 279 12.01 -8.22 4.68
C ASN A 279 11.60 -9.56 4.06
N ALA A 280 11.24 -10.56 4.86
CA ALA A 280 10.74 -11.84 4.38
C ALA A 280 9.39 -11.68 3.65
N TYR A 281 8.47 -10.87 4.18
CA TYR A 281 7.22 -10.53 3.51
C TYR A 281 7.46 -9.81 2.18
N LEU A 282 8.31 -8.78 2.17
CA LEU A 282 8.65 -8.04 0.95
C LEU A 282 9.31 -8.96 -0.10
N THR A 283 10.21 -9.85 0.32
CA THR A 283 10.84 -10.83 -0.55
C THR A 283 9.80 -11.75 -1.19
N THR A 284 8.77 -12.15 -0.44
CA THR A 284 7.67 -12.96 -0.96
C THR A 284 6.86 -12.20 -2.01
N VAL A 285 6.57 -10.91 -1.77
CA VAL A 285 5.89 -10.05 -2.76
C VAL A 285 6.72 -9.94 -4.04
N TYR A 286 8.01 -9.64 -3.94
CA TYR A 286 8.90 -9.52 -5.11
C TYR A 286 9.08 -10.84 -5.85
N ALA A 287 9.19 -11.97 -5.14
CA ALA A 287 9.31 -13.29 -5.74
C ALA A 287 8.06 -13.65 -6.56
N SER A 288 6.87 -13.39 -6.01
CA SER A 288 5.59 -13.65 -6.67
C SER A 288 5.44 -12.82 -7.96
N VAL A 289 5.80 -11.54 -7.92
CA VAL A 289 5.79 -10.69 -9.12
C VAL A 289 6.82 -11.18 -10.14
N SER A 290 8.02 -11.58 -9.70
CA SER A 290 9.08 -12.08 -10.57
C SER A 290 8.69 -13.39 -11.27
N GLU A 291 7.98 -14.29 -10.59
CA GLU A 291 7.51 -15.55 -11.19
C GLU A 291 6.54 -15.29 -12.34
N VAL A 292 5.59 -14.37 -12.14
CA VAL A 292 4.65 -13.95 -13.19
C VAL A 292 5.38 -13.28 -14.35
N MET A 293 6.37 -12.42 -14.08
CA MET A 293 7.18 -11.82 -15.15
C MET A 293 7.94 -12.87 -15.97
N ALA A 294 8.42 -13.93 -15.33
CA ALA A 294 9.08 -15.04 -16.01
C ALA A 294 8.15 -15.86 -16.93
N ALA A 295 6.83 -15.78 -16.72
CA ALA A 295 5.84 -16.41 -17.60
C ALA A 295 5.80 -15.79 -19.01
N PHE A 296 6.34 -14.59 -19.20
CA PHE A 296 6.44 -13.96 -20.50
C PHE A 296 7.76 -14.30 -21.20
N THR A 297 7.67 -14.94 -22.36
CA THR A 297 8.86 -15.32 -23.15
C THR A 297 8.83 -14.73 -24.55
N THR A 298 10.00 -14.33 -25.05
CA THR A 298 10.21 -13.89 -26.43
C THR A 298 11.21 -14.83 -27.09
N PRO A 299 11.02 -15.24 -28.35
CA PRO A 299 12.04 -16.00 -29.07
C PRO A 299 13.38 -15.23 -29.10
N PRO A 300 14.53 -15.92 -29.09
CA PRO A 300 15.83 -15.27 -29.23
C PRO A 300 15.97 -14.60 -30.61
N ASP A 301 16.79 -13.54 -30.64
CA ASP A 301 17.14 -12.65 -31.76
C ASP A 301 16.60 -13.03 -33.16
N GLN A 302 15.71 -12.19 -33.70
CA GLN A 302 15.19 -12.33 -35.05
C GLN A 302 15.84 -11.31 -35.99
N SER A 303 16.31 -11.78 -37.15
CA SER A 303 16.75 -10.90 -38.24
C SER A 303 15.64 -10.77 -39.27
N VAL A 304 15.25 -9.54 -39.58
CA VAL A 304 14.17 -9.26 -40.55
C VAL A 304 14.73 -8.39 -41.67
N ARG A 305 14.56 -8.85 -42.91
CA ARG A 305 15.01 -8.13 -44.10
C ARG A 305 13.87 -7.28 -44.64
N LEU A 306 14.09 -5.97 -44.72
CA LEU A 306 13.19 -5.02 -45.35
C LEU A 306 13.43 -5.02 -46.87
N THR A 307 12.39 -5.36 -47.62
CA THR A 307 12.36 -5.31 -49.09
C THR A 307 11.95 -3.94 -49.63
N GLY A 308 11.51 -3.01 -48.77
CA GLY A 308 11.11 -1.64 -49.09
C GLY A 308 11.49 -0.63 -48.00
N ARG A 309 11.07 0.64 -48.16
CA ARG A 309 11.28 1.71 -47.16
C ARG A 309 10.33 1.65 -45.97
N SER A 310 9.23 0.91 -46.09
CA SER A 310 8.26 0.65 -45.01
C SER A 310 8.00 -0.85 -44.97
N ALA A 311 7.90 -1.43 -43.78
CA ALA A 311 7.34 -2.76 -43.59
C ALA A 311 6.89 -3.00 -42.14
N ASP A 312 6.10 -4.04 -41.97
CA ASP A 312 5.69 -4.55 -40.66
C ASP A 312 6.64 -5.65 -40.21
N ILE A 313 7.37 -5.38 -39.12
CA ILE A 313 8.26 -6.36 -38.50
C ILE A 313 7.40 -7.24 -37.58
N PRO A 314 7.30 -8.55 -37.83
CA PRO A 314 6.61 -9.44 -36.92
C PRO A 314 7.42 -9.62 -35.63
N PHE A 315 6.80 -9.33 -34.50
CA PHE A 315 7.35 -9.56 -33.17
C PHE A 315 6.48 -10.58 -32.44
N SER A 316 7.08 -11.65 -31.92
CA SER A 316 6.34 -12.70 -31.22
C SER A 316 6.59 -12.66 -29.72
N VAL A 317 5.53 -12.68 -28.94
CA VAL A 317 5.55 -12.72 -27.47
C VAL A 317 4.65 -13.84 -26.99
N HIS A 318 5.18 -14.71 -26.15
CA HIS A 318 4.40 -15.73 -25.46
C HIS A 318 3.94 -15.20 -24.10
N ASN A 319 2.63 -15.26 -23.85
CA ASN A 319 2.01 -15.02 -22.56
C ASN A 319 1.73 -16.39 -21.89
N GLY A 320 2.50 -16.72 -20.85
CA GLY A 320 2.32 -17.95 -20.08
C GLY A 320 1.24 -17.86 -18.99
N LEU A 321 0.57 -16.73 -18.83
CA LEU A 321 -0.54 -16.58 -17.89
C LEU A 321 -1.82 -17.23 -18.42
N THR A 322 -2.75 -17.53 -17.51
CA THR A 322 -4.09 -18.05 -17.82
C THR A 322 -5.08 -16.96 -18.22
N THR A 323 -4.66 -15.69 -18.17
CA THR A 323 -5.49 -14.52 -18.46
C THR A 323 -4.81 -13.58 -19.46
N ASP A 324 -5.58 -12.66 -20.03
CA ASP A 324 -5.09 -11.62 -20.92
C ASP A 324 -4.18 -10.64 -20.18
N ALA A 325 -3.06 -10.27 -20.81
CA ALA A 325 -2.08 -9.34 -20.24
C ALA A 325 -1.99 -8.06 -21.09
N ARG A 326 -2.23 -6.90 -20.47
CA ARG A 326 -2.03 -5.58 -21.08
C ARG A 326 -0.58 -5.17 -20.92
N VAL A 327 0.07 -4.82 -22.03
CA VAL A 327 1.47 -4.42 -22.05
C VAL A 327 1.68 -3.23 -22.97
N VAL A 328 2.84 -2.57 -22.82
CA VAL A 328 3.28 -1.51 -23.72
C VAL A 328 4.60 -1.93 -24.36
N LEU A 329 4.65 -1.86 -25.69
CA LEU A 329 5.88 -2.01 -26.45
C LEU A 329 6.58 -0.67 -26.54
N VAL A 330 7.82 -0.62 -26.04
CA VAL A 330 8.71 0.53 -26.20
C VAL A 330 9.76 0.21 -27.25
N LEU A 331 9.70 0.96 -28.35
CA LEU A 331 10.53 0.79 -29.54
C LEU A 331 11.68 1.80 -29.51
N GLN A 332 12.91 1.32 -29.67
CA GLN A 332 14.10 2.17 -29.75
C GLN A 332 14.93 1.83 -30.99
N SER A 333 15.39 2.85 -31.71
CA SER A 333 16.27 2.70 -32.88
C SER A 333 17.52 3.56 -32.73
N ASP A 334 18.59 3.19 -33.43
CA ASP A 334 19.83 3.96 -33.62
C ASP A 334 19.67 5.19 -34.57
N GLY A 335 18.43 5.67 -34.75
CA GLY A 335 18.10 6.83 -35.59
C GLY A 335 17.86 6.51 -37.07
N ARG A 336 18.00 5.24 -37.46
CA ARG A 336 17.81 4.78 -38.86
C ARG A 336 16.40 4.30 -39.16
N LEU A 337 15.60 4.02 -38.12
CA LEU A 337 14.20 3.66 -38.23
C LEU A 337 13.33 4.74 -37.59
N GLU A 338 12.17 4.97 -38.20
CA GLU A 338 11.10 5.83 -37.73
C GLU A 338 9.85 4.96 -37.48
N PHE A 339 9.05 5.35 -36.48
CA PHE A 339 7.87 4.59 -36.04
C PHE A 339 6.62 5.42 -36.34
N PRO A 340 5.87 5.12 -37.41
CA PRO A 340 4.72 5.93 -37.84
C PRO A 340 3.63 6.03 -36.79
N GLU A 341 3.43 4.96 -36.02
CA GLU A 341 2.44 4.87 -34.93
C GLU A 341 3.01 5.28 -33.57
N GLY A 342 4.19 5.91 -33.57
CA GLY A 342 4.91 6.27 -32.35
C GLY A 342 5.76 5.14 -31.80
N ALA A 343 6.70 5.52 -30.91
CA ALA A 343 7.66 4.61 -30.29
C ALA A 343 7.07 3.81 -29.10
N VAL A 344 5.79 4.03 -28.79
CA VAL A 344 5.10 3.44 -27.63
C VAL A 344 3.76 2.92 -28.11
N GLN A 345 3.55 1.61 -28.05
CA GLN A 345 2.34 0.96 -28.57
C GLN A 345 1.70 0.09 -27.49
N ALA A 346 0.41 0.30 -27.21
CA ALA A 346 -0.35 -0.52 -26.27
C ALA A 346 -0.82 -1.81 -26.95
N VAL A 347 -0.63 -2.95 -26.28
CA VAL A 347 -0.96 -4.28 -26.82
C VAL A 347 -1.61 -5.13 -25.73
N VAL A 348 -2.61 -5.92 -26.13
CA VAL A 348 -3.19 -6.97 -25.27
C VAL A 348 -2.66 -8.32 -25.76
N LEU A 349 -2.02 -9.06 -24.85
CA LEU A 349 -1.49 -10.39 -25.09
C LEU A 349 -2.48 -11.43 -24.57
N VAL A 350 -3.07 -12.23 -25.46
CA VAL A 350 -3.89 -13.37 -25.06
C VAL A 350 -3.01 -14.53 -24.57
N PRO A 351 -3.51 -15.47 -23.74
CA PRO A 351 -2.76 -16.66 -23.35
C PRO A 351 -2.17 -17.41 -24.56
N GLY A 352 -0.89 -17.77 -24.49
CA GLY A 352 -0.15 -18.42 -25.57
C GLY A 352 0.67 -17.46 -26.44
N ASN A 353 0.88 -17.81 -27.71
CA ASN A 353 1.78 -17.08 -28.61
C ASN A 353 1.05 -15.95 -29.36
N ASN A 354 1.51 -14.71 -29.18
CA ASN A 354 0.98 -13.51 -29.81
C ASN A 354 1.95 -13.03 -30.88
N ARG A 355 1.44 -12.70 -32.06
CA ARG A 355 2.22 -12.12 -33.17
C ARG A 355 1.77 -10.69 -33.43
N ILE A 356 2.65 -9.75 -33.15
CA ILE A 356 2.41 -8.31 -33.21
C ILE A 356 3.13 -7.75 -34.44
N ALA A 357 2.43 -6.96 -35.25
CA ALA A 357 3.01 -6.27 -36.39
C ALA A 357 3.55 -4.91 -35.93
N ILE A 358 4.86 -4.69 -36.03
CA ILE A 358 5.49 -3.41 -35.68
C ILE A 358 5.76 -2.63 -36.97
N PRO A 359 5.00 -1.57 -37.27
CA PRO A 359 5.25 -0.76 -38.46
C PRO A 359 6.53 0.05 -38.28
N VAL A 360 7.46 -0.09 -39.22
CA VAL A 360 8.71 0.69 -39.24
C VAL A 360 8.96 1.32 -40.60
N GLN A 361 9.59 2.49 -40.60
CA GLN A 361 10.02 3.18 -41.80
C GLN A 361 11.54 3.43 -41.77
N ALA A 362 12.24 2.99 -42.82
CA ALA A 362 13.68 3.14 -42.94
C ALA A 362 14.05 4.56 -43.43
N ARG A 363 14.85 5.28 -42.65
CA ARG A 363 15.39 6.60 -43.01
C ARG A 363 16.66 6.50 -43.85
N THR A 364 17.48 5.47 -43.62
CA THR A 364 18.75 5.25 -44.31
C THR A 364 18.91 3.78 -44.72
N SER A 365 19.73 3.52 -45.74
CA SER A 365 20.09 2.15 -46.14
C SER A 365 21.14 1.55 -45.20
N GLY A 366 21.08 0.24 -44.98
CA GLY A 366 22.03 -0.52 -44.16
C GLY A 366 21.35 -1.33 -43.05
N ASP A 367 22.18 -1.88 -42.16
CA ASP A 367 21.69 -2.60 -40.98
C ASP A 367 21.28 -1.54 -39.94
N ALA A 368 20.04 -1.61 -39.46
CA ALA A 368 19.49 -0.78 -38.40
C ALA A 368 19.19 -1.64 -37.18
N ARG A 369 19.51 -1.15 -35.99
CA ARG A 369 19.22 -1.86 -34.73
C ARG A 369 17.88 -1.39 -34.18
N LEU A 370 16.97 -2.32 -33.97
CA LEU A 370 15.69 -2.10 -33.30
C LEU A 370 15.70 -2.83 -31.96
N ARG A 371 15.50 -2.12 -30.86
CA ARG A 371 15.26 -2.72 -29.55
C ARG A 371 13.78 -2.63 -29.22
N VAL A 372 13.14 -3.77 -29.01
CA VAL A 372 11.74 -3.86 -28.59
C VAL A 372 11.74 -4.27 -27.13
N THR A 373 11.17 -3.44 -26.27
CA THR A 373 11.06 -3.72 -24.83
C THR A 373 9.58 -3.83 -24.47
N VAL A 374 9.18 -4.96 -23.88
CA VAL A 374 7.83 -5.17 -23.36
C VAL A 374 7.82 -4.66 -21.92
N ARG A 375 6.97 -3.69 -21.62
CA ARG A 375 6.86 -3.07 -20.28
C ARG A 375 5.41 -3.09 -19.77
N SER A 376 5.26 -2.95 -18.47
CA SER A 376 3.97 -2.73 -17.82
C SER A 376 3.31 -1.42 -18.32
N PRO A 377 1.96 -1.36 -18.33
CA PRO A 377 1.22 -0.20 -18.83
C PRO A 377 1.06 0.92 -17.78
N ASP A 378 1.83 0.92 -16.70
CA ASP A 378 1.85 1.98 -15.69
C ASP A 378 2.62 3.23 -16.19
N ASP A 379 2.35 4.39 -15.58
CA ASP A 379 2.95 5.67 -15.98
C ASP A 379 4.49 5.65 -15.95
N ALA A 380 5.06 4.96 -14.97
CA ALA A 380 6.50 4.83 -14.81
C ALA A 380 7.11 3.65 -15.62
N ARG A 381 6.26 2.81 -16.23
CA ARG A 381 6.63 1.61 -17.01
C ARG A 381 7.63 0.75 -16.26
N LEU A 382 7.42 0.58 -14.95
CA LEU A 382 8.44 0.11 -14.02
C LEU A 382 8.90 -1.31 -14.34
N LEU A 383 7.95 -2.20 -14.64
CA LEU A 383 8.25 -3.60 -14.91
C LEU A 383 8.66 -3.75 -16.37
N GLN A 384 9.91 -4.13 -16.58
CA GLN A 384 10.39 -4.58 -17.88
C GLN A 384 10.19 -6.10 -17.96
N LEU A 385 9.12 -6.52 -18.64
CA LEU A 385 8.84 -7.94 -18.82
C LEU A 385 9.94 -8.59 -19.65
N ARG A 386 10.31 -7.98 -20.78
CA ARG A 386 11.34 -8.49 -21.70
C ARG A 386 12.00 -7.40 -22.55
N SER A 387 13.19 -7.67 -23.06
CA SER A 387 13.85 -6.90 -24.13
C SER A 387 14.37 -7.83 -25.21
N ALA A 388 14.15 -7.47 -26.48
CA ALA A 388 14.71 -8.17 -27.64
C ALA A 388 15.43 -7.18 -28.55
N HIS A 389 16.55 -7.61 -29.12
CA HIS A 389 17.30 -6.84 -30.12
C HIS A 389 17.05 -7.47 -31.49
N LEU A 390 16.56 -6.67 -32.42
CA LEU A 390 16.27 -7.05 -33.78
C LEU A 390 17.26 -6.32 -34.70
N ILE A 391 17.89 -7.07 -35.60
CA ILE A 391 18.70 -6.50 -36.67
C ILE A 391 17.80 -6.39 -37.90
N VAL A 392 17.53 -5.16 -38.31
CA VAL A 392 16.68 -4.85 -39.46
C VAL A 392 17.58 -4.55 -40.65
N ARG A 393 17.55 -5.42 -41.66
CA ARG A 393 18.38 -5.28 -42.87
C ARG A 393 17.64 -4.53 -43.95
N THR A 394 18.05 -3.29 -44.27
CA THR A 394 17.43 -2.53 -45.36
C THR A 394 18.26 -2.60 -46.63
N THR A 395 17.66 -3.11 -47.71
CA THR A 395 18.26 -3.04 -49.05
C THR A 395 17.47 -2.05 -49.90
N SER A 396 17.69 -0.75 -49.68
CA SER A 396 17.19 0.28 -50.59
C SER A 396 18.30 0.73 -51.55
N LEU A 397 18.07 0.61 -52.87
CA LEU A 397 18.94 1.23 -53.86
C LEU A 397 18.87 2.75 -53.66
N SER A 398 20.02 3.37 -53.41
CA SER A 398 20.11 4.82 -53.24
C SER A 398 19.62 5.51 -54.51
N GLY A 399 18.54 6.31 -54.40
CA GLY A 399 18.00 7.08 -55.53
C GLY A 399 19.00 8.10 -56.11
N VAL A 400 20.00 8.50 -55.32
CA VAL A 400 21.14 9.32 -55.75
C VAL A 400 22.04 8.55 -56.73
N GLY A 401 22.20 7.24 -56.52
CA GLY A 401 22.96 6.37 -57.43
C GLY A 401 22.29 6.24 -58.81
N VAL A 402 20.96 6.17 -58.85
CA VAL A 402 20.19 6.15 -60.12
C VAL A 402 20.25 7.50 -60.82
N LEU A 403 20.13 8.62 -60.10
CA LEU A 403 20.29 9.97 -60.65
C LEU A 403 21.70 10.23 -61.19
N LEU A 404 22.74 9.77 -60.49
CA LEU A 404 24.13 9.85 -60.95
C LEU A 404 24.38 8.93 -62.15
N PHE A 405 23.75 7.76 -62.20
CA PHE A 405 23.88 6.84 -63.34
C PHE A 405 23.18 7.40 -64.59
N VAL A 406 21.97 7.93 -64.46
CA VAL A 406 21.25 8.63 -65.54
C VAL A 406 22.01 9.89 -65.97
N GLY A 407 22.54 10.65 -65.02
CA GLY A 407 23.39 11.81 -65.28
C GLY A 407 24.69 11.44 -66.01
N ALA A 408 25.35 10.35 -65.62
CA ALA A 408 26.55 9.85 -66.27
C ALA A 408 26.27 9.35 -67.69
N ILE A 409 25.14 8.66 -67.91
CA ILE A 409 24.69 8.26 -69.25
C ILE A 409 24.40 9.49 -70.12
N ALA A 410 23.75 10.52 -69.57
CA ALA A 410 23.47 11.76 -70.29
C ALA A 410 24.76 12.50 -70.67
N VAL A 411 25.72 12.60 -69.76
CA VAL A 411 27.04 13.20 -70.02
C VAL A 411 27.80 12.39 -71.09
N LEU A 412 27.77 11.06 -71.00
CA LEU A 412 28.41 10.18 -71.98
C LEU A 412 27.76 10.32 -73.37
N ALA A 413 26.43 10.41 -73.44
CA ALA A 413 25.69 10.64 -74.68
C ALA A 413 26.01 12.02 -75.29
N ILE A 414 26.04 13.08 -74.47
CA ILE A 414 26.42 14.43 -74.90
C ILE A 414 27.88 14.45 -75.40
N TRP A 415 28.78 13.75 -74.70
CA TRP A 415 30.18 13.63 -75.08
C TRP A 415 30.36 12.90 -76.42
N TRP A 416 29.64 11.79 -76.64
CA TRP A 416 29.64 11.07 -77.92
C TRP A 416 29.11 11.93 -79.09
N VAL A 417 28.05 12.71 -78.86
CA VAL A 417 27.50 13.64 -79.87
C VAL A 417 28.47 14.78 -80.17
N ARG A 418 29.25 15.23 -79.18
CA ARG A 418 30.24 16.30 -79.36
C ARG A 418 31.54 15.78 -79.98
N SER A 419 32.01 14.58 -79.65
CA SER A 419 33.25 14.01 -80.19
C SER A 419 33.11 13.56 -81.65
N SER A 420 31.93 13.10 -82.05
CA SER A 420 31.60 12.74 -83.44
C SER A 420 31.51 13.96 -84.38
N ARG A 421 31.31 15.18 -83.87
CA ARG A 421 31.36 16.42 -84.68
C ARG A 421 32.77 16.98 -84.91
N VAL A 422 33.80 16.48 -84.22
CA VAL A 422 35.19 16.97 -84.35
C VAL A 422 36.05 16.08 -85.26
N ARG A 423 35.54 14.93 -85.72
CA ARG A 423 36.28 13.98 -86.57
C ARG A 423 35.85 13.97 -88.04
N SER A 424 35.48 15.14 -88.58
CA SER A 424 35.31 15.36 -90.02
C SER A 424 35.99 16.66 -90.43
N GLY A 425 37.32 16.65 -90.53
CA GLY A 425 38.10 17.81 -90.96
C GLY A 425 39.62 17.63 -90.91
N ARG A 426 40.16 16.63 -91.65
CA ARG A 426 41.47 16.61 -92.38
C ARG A 426 41.94 15.18 -92.67
N PRO A 427 42.02 14.83 -93.96
CA PRO A 427 43.25 14.38 -94.64
C PRO A 427 43.47 15.26 -95.89
N GLU A 428 44.63 15.46 -96.50
CA GLU A 428 46.01 14.99 -96.38
C GLU A 428 46.83 15.99 -97.23
N GLU A 429 48.06 16.31 -96.81
CA GLU A 429 49.04 17.03 -97.63
C GLU A 429 50.36 16.26 -97.52
N SER A 430 50.76 15.57 -98.60
CA SER A 430 52.16 15.45 -99.07
C SER A 430 52.28 14.40 -100.19
N THR A 431 52.77 14.86 -101.35
CA THR A 431 53.58 14.18 -102.39
C THR A 431 53.38 12.70 -102.68
#